data_AF-A0A3D6CX28-F1
#
_entry.id   AF-A0A3D6CX28-F1
#
_cell.length_a   1.000
_cell.length_b   1.000
_cell.length_c   1.000
_cell.angle_alpha   90.00
_cell.angle_beta   90.00
_cell.angle_gamma   90.00
#
_symmetry.space_group_name_H-M   'P 1'
#
loop_
_entity.id
_entity.type
_entity.pdbx_description
1 polymer ?
#
loop_
_entity_poly.entity_id
_entity_poly.type
_entity_poly.pdbx_seq_one_letter_code
_entity_poly.pdbx_strand_id
1 'polypeptide(L)'
;MLEEGEAVLDAVLEKAKAGDPTSAGLVLSRILPSLRSQSQAVRFDFDPEAPITKQIEQVLAAVAEGAVPPDVGQQIITAIGTLSQARVTEELAAEVAALKAKDITP
;
A
#
# COMPACT_ATOMS: atom_id res chain seq x y z
N MET A 1 37.38 -2.23 23.12
CA MET A 1 35.98 -2.23 22.60
C MET A 1 35.81 -1.37 21.36
N LEU A 2 36.12 -0.07 21.38
CA LEU A 2 36.01 0.79 20.18
C LEU A 2 37.06 0.45 19.10
N GLU A 3 38.31 0.24 19.48
CA GLU A 3 39.40 -0.16 18.55
C GLU A 3 39.16 -1.52 17.90
N GLU A 4 38.64 -2.50 18.66
CA GLU A 4 38.28 -3.81 18.12
C GLU A 4 37.12 -3.70 17.11
N GLY A 5 36.21 -2.74 17.32
CA GLY A 5 35.12 -2.44 16.39
C GLY A 5 35.60 -1.80 15.09
N GLU A 6 36.58 -0.89 15.16
CA GLU A 6 37.19 -0.25 14.00
C GLU A 6 37.95 -1.25 13.13
N ALA A 7 38.73 -2.15 13.75
CA ALA A 7 39.43 -3.21 13.04
C ALA A 7 38.47 -4.17 12.29
N VAL A 8 37.30 -4.45 12.88
CA VAL A 8 36.25 -5.26 12.22
C VAL A 8 35.64 -4.49 11.05
N LEU A 9 35.38 -3.20 11.22
CA LEU A 9 34.84 -2.34 10.15
C LEU A 9 35.79 -2.31 8.95
N ASP A 10 37.08 -2.10 9.17
CA ASP A 10 38.10 -2.08 8.12
C ASP A 10 38.15 -3.41 7.36
N ALA A 11 38.13 -4.54 8.07
CA ALA A 11 38.14 -5.86 7.45
C ALA A 11 36.90 -6.11 6.57
N VAL A 12 35.73 -5.61 6.98
CA VAL A 12 34.49 -5.71 6.20
C VAL A 12 34.54 -4.78 4.98
N LEU A 13 35.06 -3.57 5.12
CA LEU A 13 35.21 -2.62 4.02
C LEU A 13 36.17 -3.14 2.95
N GLU A 14 37.31 -3.73 3.34
CA GLU A 14 38.25 -4.30 2.37
C GLU A 14 37.64 -5.47 1.60
N LYS A 15 36.90 -6.37 2.28
CA LYS A 15 36.16 -7.44 1.59
C LYS A 15 35.08 -6.92 0.66
N ALA A 16 34.34 -5.90 1.08
CA ALA A 16 33.32 -5.26 0.25
C ALA A 16 33.92 -4.64 -1.02
N LYS A 17 35.04 -3.91 -0.89
CA LYS A 17 35.77 -3.32 -2.02
C LYS A 17 36.37 -4.38 -2.94
N ALA A 18 36.77 -5.53 -2.40
CA ALA A 18 37.25 -6.68 -3.17
C ALA A 18 36.13 -7.43 -3.91
N GLY A 19 34.87 -7.01 -3.76
CA GLY A 19 33.72 -7.57 -4.49
C GLY A 19 33.01 -8.71 -3.78
N ASP A 20 33.24 -8.92 -2.47
CA ASP A 20 32.46 -9.88 -1.69
C ASP A 20 31.00 -9.38 -1.55
N PRO A 21 30.00 -10.09 -2.12
CA PRO A 21 28.62 -9.61 -2.19
C PRO A 21 27.97 -9.49 -0.81
N THR A 22 28.38 -10.32 0.16
CA THR A 22 27.85 -10.27 1.53
C THR A 22 28.33 -9.02 2.26
N SER A 23 29.63 -8.74 2.21
CA SER A 23 30.23 -7.55 2.83
C SER A 23 29.76 -6.28 2.15
N ALA A 24 29.68 -6.28 0.81
CA ALA A 24 29.11 -5.17 0.05
C ALA A 24 27.64 -4.91 0.43
N GLY A 25 26.81 -5.96 0.53
CA GLY A 25 25.42 -5.84 0.96
C GLY A 25 25.27 -5.24 2.36
N LEU A 26 26.10 -5.69 3.32
CA LEU A 26 26.13 -5.13 4.67
C LEU A 26 26.45 -3.64 4.69
N VAL A 27 27.49 -3.21 3.97
CA VAL A 27 27.90 -1.80 3.88
C VAL A 27 26.82 -0.98 3.18
N LEU A 28 26.35 -1.41 2.00
CA LEU A 28 25.35 -0.72 1.20
C LEU A 28 24.03 -0.53 1.95
N SER A 29 23.61 -1.50 2.78
CA SER A 29 22.41 -1.38 3.62
C SER A 29 22.45 -0.24 4.65
N ARG A 30 23.65 0.24 4.99
CA ARG A 30 23.86 1.34 5.95
C ARG A 30 24.05 2.70 5.29
N ILE A 31 24.54 2.73 4.05
CA ILE A 31 24.84 3.98 3.32
C ILE A 31 23.79 4.35 2.27
N LEU A 32 23.03 3.37 1.77
CA LEU A 32 21.93 3.59 0.84
C LEU A 32 20.59 3.40 1.55
N PRO A 33 19.59 4.26 1.29
CA PRO A 33 18.21 3.94 1.67
C PRO A 33 17.81 2.65 0.96
N SER A 34 17.00 1.82 1.63
CA SER A 34 16.46 0.63 0.98
C SER A 34 15.67 1.06 -0.26
N LEU A 35 16.15 0.62 -1.43
CA LEU A 35 15.43 0.76 -2.69
C LEU A 35 14.19 -0.12 -2.59
N ARG A 36 13.12 0.41 -2.00
CA ARG A 36 11.82 -0.24 -2.04
C ARG A 36 11.41 -0.30 -3.51
N SER A 37 11.00 -1.48 -3.96
CA SER A 37 10.30 -1.61 -5.23
C SER A 37 9.08 -0.70 -5.17
N GLN A 38 9.14 0.43 -5.88
CA GLN A 38 7.98 1.30 -6.03
C GLN A 38 7.21 0.76 -7.23
N SER A 39 5.95 0.38 -7.00
CA SER A 39 5.02 0.11 -8.08
C SER A 39 4.94 1.37 -8.95
N GLN A 40 5.01 1.18 -10.28
CA GLN A 40 4.83 2.29 -11.21
C GLN A 40 3.45 2.92 -10.98
N ALA A 41 3.39 4.25 -11.10
CA ALA A 41 2.12 4.96 -11.08
C ALA A 41 1.24 4.47 -12.25
N VAL A 42 0.02 4.08 -11.93
CA VAL A 42 -0.97 3.63 -12.90
C VAL A 42 -1.88 4.79 -13.29
N ARG A 43 -2.35 4.79 -14.54
CA ARG A 43 -3.30 5.79 -15.04
C ARG A 43 -4.40 5.07 -15.80
N PHE A 44 -5.63 5.25 -15.34
CA PHE A 44 -6.84 4.72 -15.96
C PHE A 44 -8.02 5.66 -15.68
N ASP A 45 -9.07 5.57 -16.49
CA ASP A 45 -10.27 6.36 -16.29
C ASP A 45 -11.09 5.79 -15.14
N PHE A 46 -11.36 6.64 -14.15
CA PHE A 46 -12.07 6.27 -12.93
C PHE A 46 -13.05 7.38 -12.56
N ASP A 47 -14.31 7.00 -12.35
CA ASP A 47 -15.36 7.90 -11.88
C ASP A 47 -15.69 7.60 -10.40
N PRO A 48 -15.26 8.45 -9.46
CA PRO A 48 -15.48 8.22 -8.03
C PRO A 48 -16.95 8.39 -7.61
N GLU A 49 -17.77 9.06 -8.42
CA GLU A 49 -19.18 9.30 -8.15
C GLU A 49 -20.09 8.21 -8.74
N ALA A 50 -19.54 7.35 -9.60
CA ALA A 50 -20.27 6.21 -10.15
C ALA A 50 -20.67 5.20 -9.05
N PRO A 51 -21.72 4.39 -9.26
CA PRO A 51 -22.06 3.30 -8.35
C PRO A 51 -20.87 2.36 -8.10
N ILE A 52 -20.75 1.81 -6.88
CA ILE A 52 -19.64 0.92 -6.47
C ILE A 52 -19.38 -0.21 -7.48
N THR A 53 -20.43 -0.85 -8.00
CA THR A 53 -20.30 -1.89 -9.03
C THR A 53 -19.63 -1.37 -10.30
N LYS A 54 -19.98 -0.14 -10.74
CA LYS A 54 -19.36 0.51 -11.90
C LYS A 54 -17.90 0.89 -11.66
N GLN A 55 -17.58 1.33 -10.45
CA GLN A 55 -16.18 1.57 -10.07
C GLN A 55 -15.35 0.29 -10.16
N ILE A 56 -15.88 -0.85 -9.68
CA ILE A 56 -15.20 -2.16 -9.77
C ILE A 56 -15.05 -2.59 -11.24
N GLU A 57 -16.09 -2.44 -12.07
CA GLU A 57 -16.03 -2.73 -13.51
C GLU A 57 -14.96 -1.88 -14.22
N GLN A 58 -14.84 -0.60 -13.90
CA GLN A 58 -13.80 0.29 -14.44
C GLN A 58 -12.39 -0.18 -14.09
N VAL A 59 -12.17 -0.63 -12.85
CA VAL A 59 -10.87 -1.18 -12.43
C VAL A 59 -10.56 -2.49 -13.16
N LEU A 60 -11.55 -3.38 -13.31
CA LEU A 60 -11.37 -4.64 -14.05
C LEU A 60 -11.07 -4.39 -15.53
N ALA A 61 -11.74 -3.41 -16.15
CA ALA A 61 -11.45 -3.01 -17.53
C ALA A 61 -10.01 -2.49 -17.67
N ALA A 62 -9.58 -1.61 -16.76
CA ALA A 62 -8.21 -1.09 -16.75
C ALA A 62 -7.14 -2.17 -16.58
N VAL A 63 -7.44 -3.23 -15.81
CA VAL A 63 -6.57 -4.42 -15.69
C VAL A 63 -6.55 -5.21 -17.01
N ALA A 64 -7.70 -5.42 -17.64
CA ALA A 64 -7.80 -6.15 -18.90
C ALA A 64 -7.08 -5.45 -20.06
N GLU A 65 -7.08 -4.12 -20.07
CA GLU A 65 -6.39 -3.28 -21.05
C GLU A 65 -4.88 -3.14 -20.78
N GLY A 66 -4.40 -3.65 -19.63
CA GLY A 66 -3.00 -3.58 -19.22
C GLY A 66 -2.56 -2.23 -18.67
N ALA A 67 -3.49 -1.30 -18.43
CA ALA A 67 -3.21 0.00 -17.80
C ALA A 67 -2.91 -0.14 -16.29
N VAL A 68 -3.44 -1.19 -15.65
CA VAL A 68 -3.26 -1.48 -14.23
C VAL A 68 -2.77 -2.92 -14.05
N PRO A 69 -1.68 -3.16 -13.31
CA PRO A 69 -1.26 -4.51 -12.94
C PRO A 69 -2.33 -5.24 -12.12
N PRO A 70 -2.53 -6.56 -12.29
CA PRO A 70 -3.59 -7.30 -11.59
C PRO A 70 -3.53 -7.22 -10.06
N ASP A 71 -2.33 -7.20 -9.48
CA ASP A 71 -2.10 -7.06 -8.04
C ASP A 71 -2.53 -5.67 -7.52
N VAL A 72 -2.25 -4.62 -8.29
CA VAL A 72 -2.70 -3.25 -7.99
C VAL A 72 -4.22 -3.15 -8.14
N GLY A 73 -4.80 -3.73 -9.20
CA GLY A 73 -6.24 -3.77 -9.41
C GLY A 73 -6.99 -4.42 -8.24
N GLN A 74 -6.47 -5.54 -7.73
CA GLN A 74 -7.02 -6.21 -6.56
C GLN A 74 -6.99 -5.30 -5.30
N GLN A 75 -5.89 -4.57 -5.08
CA GLN A 75 -5.77 -3.63 -3.97
C GLN A 75 -6.80 -2.49 -4.07
N ILE A 76 -7.00 -1.94 -5.27
CA ILE A 76 -7.99 -0.88 -5.52
C ILE A 76 -9.40 -1.39 -5.25
N ILE A 77 -9.76 -2.57 -5.75
CA ILE A 77 -11.09 -3.16 -5.51
C ILE A 77 -11.33 -3.39 -4.01
N THR A 78 -10.32 -3.86 -3.28
CA THR A 78 -10.41 -4.01 -1.82
C THR A 78 -10.65 -2.66 -1.13
N ALA A 79 -9.94 -1.61 -1.53
CA ALA A 79 -10.11 -0.26 -0.97
C ALA A 79 -11.52 0.30 -1.23
N ILE A 80 -12.06 0.09 -2.44
CA ILE A 80 -13.45 0.44 -2.79
C ILE A 80 -14.43 -0.29 -1.86
N GLY A 81 -14.21 -1.58 -1.62
CA GLY A 81 -15.03 -2.37 -0.70
C GLY A 81 -15.01 -1.84 0.74
N THR A 82 -13.84 -1.43 1.24
CA THR A 82 -13.70 -0.79 2.56
C THR A 82 -14.50 0.51 2.66
N LEU A 83 -14.42 1.36 1.63
CA LEU A 83 -15.21 2.60 1.57
C LEU A 83 -16.72 2.31 1.55
N SER A 84 -17.15 1.32 0.77
CA SER A 84 -18.56 0.92 0.71
C SER A 84 -19.08 0.48 2.08
N GLN A 85 -18.30 -0.30 2.83
CA GLN A 85 -18.69 -0.76 4.16
C GLN A 85 -18.75 0.38 5.18
N ALA A 86 -17.83 1.33 5.10
CA ALA A 86 -17.88 2.53 5.94
C ALA A 86 -19.19 3.31 5.71
N ARG A 87 -19.55 3.55 4.44
CA ARG A 87 -20.80 4.26 4.07
C ARG A 87 -22.05 3.55 4.59
N VAL A 88 -22.14 2.24 4.38
CA VAL A 88 -23.27 1.43 4.89
C VAL A 88 -23.36 1.49 6.41
N THR A 89 -22.21 1.47 7.10
CA THR A 89 -22.18 1.57 8.56
C THR A 89 -22.68 2.93 9.06
N GLU A 90 -22.27 4.01 8.39
CA GLU A 90 -22.73 5.38 8.69
C GLU A 90 -24.22 5.55 8.45
N GLU A 91 -24.73 5.07 7.31
CA GLU A 91 -26.15 5.13 6.95
C GLU A 91 -27.01 4.36 7.95
N LEU A 92 -26.62 3.12 8.29
CA LEU A 92 -27.34 2.31 9.27
C LEU A 92 -27.31 2.95 10.67
N ALA A 93 -26.19 3.54 11.07
CA ALA A 93 -26.09 4.26 12.34
C ALA A 93 -27.05 5.46 12.40
N ALA A 94 -27.18 6.20 11.30
CA ALA A 94 -28.10 7.32 11.17
C ALA A 94 -29.57 6.86 11.25
N GLU A 95 -29.93 5.78 10.55
CA GLU A 95 -31.28 5.20 10.63
C GLU A 95 -31.64 4.73 12.05
N VAL A 96 -30.72 4.02 12.71
CA VAL A 96 -30.92 3.57 14.09
C VAL A 96 -31.12 4.75 15.04
N ALA A 97 -30.36 5.84 14.87
CA ALA A 97 -30.53 7.06 15.66
C ALA A 97 -31.92 7.70 15.43
N ALA A 98 -32.36 7.77 14.17
CA ALA A 98 -33.68 8.31 13.82
C ALA A 98 -34.83 7.47 14.38
N LEU A 99 -34.71 6.15 14.34
CA LEU A 99 -35.70 5.23 14.94
C LEU A 99 -35.77 5.39 16.46
N LYS A 100 -34.60 5.44 17.14
CA LYS A 100 -34.55 5.70 18.58
C LYS A 100 -35.16 7.04 18.97
N ALA A 101 -34.94 8.10 18.18
CA ALA A 101 -35.55 9.40 18.44
C ALA A 101 -37.08 9.36 18.35
N LYS A 102 -37.64 8.54 17.44
CA LYS A 102 -39.10 8.35 17.31
C LYS A 102 -39.69 7.54 18.46
N ASP A 103 -39.01 6.47 18.91
CA ASP A 103 -39.47 5.61 20.02
C ASP A 103 -39.41 6.30 21.40
N ILE A 104 -38.60 7.35 21.57
CA ILE A 104 -38.49 8.12 22.83
C ILE A 104 -39.53 9.25 22.90
N THR A 105 -40.41 9.39 21.92
CA THR A 105 -41.51 10.38 21.96
C THR A 105 -42.76 9.71 22.56
N PRO A 106 -43.21 10.08 23.77
CA PRO A 106 -44.46 9.58 24.36
C PRO A 106 -45.71 10.09 23.63
#